data_AF-A0A3R7XFP1-F1
#
_entry.id   AF-A0A3R7XFP1-F1
#
_cell.length_a   1.000
_cell.length_b   1.000
_cell.length_c   1.000
_cell.angle_alpha   90.00
_cell.angle_beta   90.00
_cell.angle_gamma   90.00
#
_symmetry.space_group_name_H-M   'P 1'
#
loop_
_entity.id
_entity.type
_entity.pdbx_description
1 polymer ?
#
loop_
_entity_poly.entity_id
_entity_poly.type
_entity_poly.pdbx_seq_one_letter_code
_entity_poly.pdbx_strand_id
1 'polypeptide(L)'
;KVSSTWLNDNGIDHEDVYMNRFSGGEWERLDTTFEESDNEWYYYTSETPGFSQFAITGVQQDDPDKELVDENDVEPEEVDDLDEEEVPGFRILMSLFVVSVLVLAIGRFRYN
;
A
#
# COMPACT_ATOMS: atom_id res chain seq x y z
N LYS A 1 -13.75 -2.48 -10.56
CA LYS A 1 -13.00 -3.11 -11.67
C LYS A 1 -11.57 -3.38 -11.22
N VAL A 2 -10.94 -4.43 -11.72
CA VAL A 2 -9.57 -4.85 -11.40
C VAL A 2 -8.84 -5.14 -12.71
N SER A 3 -7.56 -4.75 -12.80
CA SER A 3 -6.77 -4.97 -14.01
C SER A 3 -6.48 -6.45 -14.19
N SER A 4 -6.63 -6.94 -15.42
CA SER A 4 -6.25 -8.30 -15.80
C SER A 4 -4.75 -8.56 -15.58
N THR A 5 -3.90 -7.59 -15.94
CA THR A 5 -2.45 -7.66 -15.71
C THR A 5 -2.12 -7.76 -14.22
N TRP A 6 -2.78 -6.96 -13.38
CA TRP A 6 -2.54 -7.01 -11.92
C TRP A 6 -2.87 -8.39 -11.33
N LEU A 7 -3.96 -9.02 -11.76
CA LEU A 7 -4.32 -10.36 -11.31
C LEU A 7 -3.28 -11.39 -11.74
N ASN A 8 -2.84 -11.35 -12.99
CA ASN A 8 -1.82 -12.25 -13.53
C ASN A 8 -0.48 -12.09 -12.80
N ASP A 9 0.02 -10.86 -12.68
CA ASP A 9 1.29 -10.55 -12.01
C ASP A 9 1.31 -11.06 -10.56
N ASN A 10 0.15 -11.02 -9.88
CA ASN A 10 0.01 -11.49 -8.51
C ASN A 10 -0.39 -12.97 -8.41
N GLY A 11 -0.66 -13.66 -9.52
CA GLY A 11 -1.16 -15.05 -9.52
C GLY A 11 -2.49 -15.20 -8.76
N ILE A 12 -3.38 -14.25 -8.94
CA ILE A 12 -4.71 -14.21 -8.32
C ILE A 12 -5.72 -14.62 -9.39
N ASP A 13 -6.55 -15.62 -9.11
CA ASP A 13 -7.67 -15.95 -9.99
C ASP A 13 -8.74 -14.85 -9.90
N HIS A 14 -9.40 -14.52 -11.00
CA HIS A 14 -10.50 -13.57 -11.03
C HIS A 14 -11.66 -13.93 -10.07
N GLU A 15 -11.86 -15.21 -9.74
CA GLU A 15 -12.84 -15.66 -8.74
C GLU A 15 -12.39 -15.41 -7.30
N ASP A 16 -11.09 -15.21 -7.06
CA ASP A 16 -10.47 -15.02 -5.74
C ASP A 16 -10.32 -13.53 -5.36
N VAL A 17 -11.08 -12.65 -6.00
CA VAL A 17 -11.11 -11.21 -5.76
C VAL A 17 -12.29 -10.80 -4.89
N TYR A 18 -12.02 -10.00 -3.85
CA TYR A 18 -13.02 -9.55 -2.89
C TYR A 18 -12.95 -8.06 -2.62
N MET A 19 -14.13 -7.43 -2.48
CA MET A 19 -14.25 -6.11 -1.89
C MET A 19 -14.38 -6.23 -0.37
N ASN A 20 -13.59 -5.43 0.36
CA ASN A 20 -13.64 -5.35 1.81
C ASN A 20 -14.08 -3.96 2.23
N ARG A 21 -14.82 -3.88 3.32
CA ARG A 21 -15.33 -2.65 3.92
C ARG A 21 -14.70 -2.49 5.30
N PHE A 22 -14.13 -1.32 5.57
CA PHE A 22 -13.69 -1.00 6.92
C PHE A 22 -14.89 -0.54 7.76
N SER A 23 -15.15 -1.11 8.92
CA SER A 23 -16.22 -0.65 9.81
C SER A 23 -15.95 -1.09 11.24
N GLY A 24 -16.37 -0.29 12.22
CA GLY A 24 -16.20 -0.69 13.63
C GLY A 24 -14.75 -0.86 14.08
N GLY A 25 -13.76 -0.44 13.29
CA GLY A 25 -12.34 -0.65 13.58
C GLY A 25 -11.74 -1.92 12.94
N GLU A 26 -12.51 -2.65 12.14
CA GLU A 26 -12.09 -3.90 11.51
C GLU A 26 -12.43 -3.94 10.00
N TRP A 27 -11.77 -4.84 9.27
CA TRP A 27 -12.06 -5.09 7.86
C TRP A 27 -13.04 -6.25 7.73
N GLU A 28 -14.15 -5.99 7.05
CA GLU A 28 -15.20 -6.96 6.76
C GLU A 28 -15.19 -7.28 5.26
N ARG A 29 -15.07 -8.56 4.90
CA ARG A 29 -15.21 -9.00 3.51
C ARG A 29 -16.68 -8.94 3.10
N LEU A 30 -16.95 -8.29 1.98
CA LEU A 30 -18.29 -8.22 1.40
C LEU A 30 -18.53 -9.37 0.43
N ASP A 31 -19.79 -9.73 0.26
CA ASP A 31 -20.21 -10.59 -0.84
C ASP A 31 -19.89 -9.89 -2.16
N THR A 32 -19.02 -10.51 -2.95
CA THR A 32 -18.43 -9.93 -4.16
C THR A 32 -18.71 -10.85 -5.32
N THR A 33 -19.46 -10.36 -6.29
CA THR A 33 -19.87 -11.10 -7.48
C THR A 33 -19.05 -10.61 -8.66
N PHE A 34 -18.41 -11.53 -9.36
CA PHE A 34 -17.87 -11.27 -10.70
C PHE A 34 -19.02 -11.13 -11.70
N GLU A 35 -19.02 -10.07 -12.49
CA GLU A 35 -20.09 -9.78 -13.47
C GLU A 35 -19.63 -10.13 -14.88
N GLU A 36 -18.57 -9.47 -15.34
CA GLU A 36 -18.05 -9.58 -16.70
C GLU A 36 -16.59 -9.14 -16.76
N SER A 37 -15.95 -9.45 -17.88
CA SER A 37 -14.59 -8.99 -18.18
C SER A 37 -14.51 -8.48 -19.61
N ASP A 38 -13.60 -7.54 -19.82
CA ASP A 38 -13.11 -7.16 -21.15
C ASP A 38 -11.64 -7.55 -21.32
N ASN A 39 -10.96 -7.01 -22.35
CA ASN A 39 -9.57 -7.35 -22.63
C ASN A 39 -8.57 -6.84 -21.58
N GLU A 40 -8.94 -5.85 -20.75
CA GLU A 40 -8.05 -5.17 -19.82
C GLU A 40 -8.53 -5.27 -18.36
N TRP A 41 -9.84 -5.45 -18.15
CA TRP A 41 -10.48 -5.33 -16.84
C TRP A 41 -11.45 -6.46 -16.52
N TYR A 42 -11.50 -6.82 -15.24
CA TYR A 42 -12.55 -7.62 -14.61
C TYR A 42 -13.47 -6.71 -13.79
N TYR A 43 -14.78 -6.89 -13.90
CA TYR A 43 -15.80 -6.08 -13.23
C TYR A 43 -16.53 -6.90 -12.16
N TYR A 44 -16.74 -6.25 -11.02
CA TYR A 44 -17.29 -6.87 -9.82
C TYR A 44 -18.33 -5.96 -9.20
N THR A 45 -19.33 -6.57 -8.55
CA THR A 45 -20.38 -5.91 -7.79
C THR A 45 -20.40 -6.43 -6.36
N SER A 46 -20.67 -5.54 -5.39
CA SER A 46 -20.92 -5.90 -3.99
C SER A 46 -22.01 -5.01 -3.40
N GLU A 47 -22.87 -5.59 -2.58
CA GLU A 47 -23.83 -4.81 -1.80
C GLU A 47 -23.15 -4.19 -0.58
N THR A 48 -23.39 -2.89 -0.34
CA THR A 48 -22.80 -2.18 0.81
C THR A 48 -23.91 -1.58 1.68
N PRO A 49 -23.87 -1.74 3.02
CA PRO A 49 -24.86 -1.12 3.92
C PRO A 49 -24.78 0.41 3.97
N GLY A 50 -23.71 1.01 3.44
CA GLY A 50 -23.47 2.45 3.42
C GLY A 50 -22.01 2.78 3.16
N PHE A 51 -21.71 4.09 3.14
CA PHE A 51 -20.37 4.60 2.86
C PHE A 51 -19.34 4.18 3.91
N SER A 52 -18.15 3.83 3.44
CA SER A 52 -16.96 3.61 4.26
C SER A 52 -15.68 3.69 3.41
N GLN A 53 -14.55 3.35 4.02
CA GLN A 53 -13.36 2.95 3.27
C GLN A 53 -13.53 1.54 2.73
N PHE A 54 -13.04 1.32 1.51
CA PHE A 54 -13.10 0.04 0.85
C PHE A 54 -11.72 -0.35 0.30
N ALA A 55 -11.45 -1.64 0.25
CA ALA A 55 -10.23 -2.20 -0.32
C ALA A 55 -10.57 -3.40 -1.21
N ILE A 56 -9.88 -3.52 -2.34
CA ILE A 56 -9.94 -4.71 -3.17
C ILE A 56 -8.75 -5.58 -2.79
N THR A 57 -9.01 -6.86 -2.50
CA THR A 57 -7.99 -7.85 -2.15
C THR A 57 -8.15 -9.07 -3.05
N GLY A 58 -7.07 -9.81 -3.29
CA GLY A 58 -7.16 -11.14 -3.88
C GLY A 58 -6.43 -12.17 -3.05
N VAL A 59 -6.88 -13.42 -3.12
CA VAL A 59 -6.18 -14.56 -2.52
C VAL A 59 -5.33 -15.20 -3.60
N GLN A 60 -4.03 -15.31 -3.36
CA GLN A 60 -3.16 -16.07 -4.24
C GLN A 60 -3.50 -17.55 -4.08
N GLN A 61 -3.66 -18.26 -5.18
CA GLN A 61 -3.70 -19.71 -5.11
C GLN A 61 -2.30 -20.21 -4.78
N ASP A 62 -2.19 -21.15 -3.85
CA ASP A 62 -0.93 -21.82 -3.52
C ASP A 62 -0.46 -22.57 -4.77
N ASP A 63 0.32 -21.90 -5.62
CA ASP A 63 1.08 -22.54 -6.67
C ASP A 63 2.30 -23.18 -6.00
N PRO A 64 2.39 -24.52 -5.91
CA PRO A 64 3.51 -25.20 -5.27
C PRO A 64 4.86 -24.90 -5.97
N ASP A 65 4.83 -24.31 -7.17
CA ASP A 65 6.03 -23.93 -7.93
C ASP A 65 6.34 -22.42 -7.87
N LYS A 66 5.51 -21.59 -7.20
CA LYS A 66 5.92 -20.21 -6.85
C LYS A 66 6.84 -20.28 -5.64
N GLU A 67 8.14 -20.18 -5.89
CA GLU A 67 9.09 -19.78 -4.84
C GLU A 67 8.54 -18.50 -4.18
N LEU A 68 8.22 -18.61 -2.89
CA LEU A 68 7.88 -17.47 -2.05
C LEU A 68 9.11 -16.56 -2.07
N VAL A 69 9.09 -15.51 -2.89
CA VAL A 69 10.02 -14.42 -2.73
C VAL A 69 9.64 -13.75 -1.42
N ASP A 70 10.33 -14.15 -0.36
CA ASP A 70 10.23 -13.52 0.95
C ASP A 70 10.58 -12.04 0.75
N GLU A 71 9.58 -11.17 0.88
CA GLU A 71 9.80 -9.72 0.87
C GLU A 71 10.72 -9.25 2.01
N ASN A 72 11.02 -10.11 2.99
CA ASN A 72 11.97 -9.86 4.06
C ASN A 72 13.39 -10.38 3.78
N ASP A 73 13.62 -11.09 2.66
CA ASP A 73 14.96 -11.54 2.22
C ASP A 73 15.47 -10.75 1.00
N VAL A 74 15.06 -9.48 0.90
CA VAL A 74 15.84 -8.51 0.15
C VAL A 74 17.02 -8.12 1.04
N GLU A 75 18.12 -8.87 0.90
CA GLU A 75 19.43 -8.38 1.30
C GLU A 75 19.56 -6.96 0.72
N PRO A 76 19.75 -5.91 1.54
CA PRO A 76 19.81 -4.56 1.03
C PRO A 76 20.97 -4.52 0.04
N GLU A 77 20.67 -4.39 -1.25
CA GLU A 77 21.70 -4.03 -2.21
C GLU A 77 22.35 -2.76 -1.69
N GLU A 78 23.66 -2.82 -1.43
CA GLU A 78 24.48 -1.64 -1.22
C GLU A 78 24.33 -0.79 -2.49
N VAL A 79 23.41 0.18 -2.42
CA VAL A 79 23.33 1.28 -3.36
C VAL A 79 24.58 2.11 -3.14
N ASP A 80 25.61 1.75 -3.91
CA ASP A 80 26.83 2.51 -4.05
C ASP A 80 26.46 3.90 -4.60
N ASP A 81 26.85 4.90 -3.83
CA ASP A 81 26.90 6.32 -4.14
C ASP A 81 25.59 7.11 -4.38
N LEU A 82 25.34 7.95 -3.38
CA LEU A 82 24.48 9.13 -3.36
C LEU A 82 24.91 10.14 -4.44
N ASP A 83 24.32 10.08 -5.62
CA ASP A 83 24.06 11.31 -6.37
C ASP A 83 22.82 11.97 -5.75
N GLU A 84 23.09 12.85 -4.78
CA GLU A 84 22.12 13.69 -4.11
C GLU A 84 21.50 14.69 -5.12
N GLU A 85 20.61 14.21 -5.98
CA GLU A 85 19.80 15.06 -6.86
C GLU A 85 19.00 16.05 -5.99
N GLU A 86 19.43 17.32 -6.02
CA GLU A 86 18.87 18.38 -5.19
C GLU A 86 17.39 18.60 -5.48
N VAL A 87 16.50 17.97 -4.71
CA VAL A 87 15.07 18.30 -4.69
C VAL A 87 14.89 19.72 -4.14
N PRO A 88 14.53 20.74 -4.96
CA PRO A 88 14.68 22.15 -4.58
C PRO A 88 13.76 22.65 -3.45
N GLY A 89 12.86 21.81 -2.92
CA GLY A 89 11.84 22.21 -1.95
C GLY A 89 11.81 21.44 -0.62
N PHE A 90 12.36 20.22 -0.57
CA PHE A 90 12.18 19.35 0.61
C PHE A 90 13.32 19.46 1.63
N ARG A 91 14.56 19.77 1.22
CA ARG A 91 15.71 19.93 2.14
C ARG A 91 15.59 21.17 3.04
N ILE A 92 15.00 22.26 2.53
CA ILE A 92 14.81 23.50 3.30
C ILE A 92 13.75 23.29 4.41
N LEU A 93 12.68 22.55 4.13
CA LEU A 93 11.63 22.29 5.11
C LEU A 93 12.12 21.40 6.26
N MET A 94 12.91 20.36 5.96
CA MET A 94 13.46 19.47 6.99
C MET A 94 14.50 20.17 7.87
N SER A 95 15.39 20.99 7.28
CA SER A 95 16.40 21.72 8.07
C SER A 95 15.80 22.75 9.03
N LEU A 96 14.75 23.48 8.62
CA LEU A 96 14.04 24.41 9.51
C LEU A 96 13.32 23.69 10.65
N PHE A 97 12.74 22.51 10.39
CA PHE A 97 12.08 21.72 11.42
C PHE A 97 13.07 21.25 12.50
N VAL A 98 14.23 20.73 12.10
CA VAL A 98 15.27 20.25 13.04
C VAL A 98 15.82 21.40 13.90
N VAL A 99 16.13 22.55 13.30
CA VAL A 99 16.61 23.73 14.04
C VAL A 99 15.55 24.24 15.02
N SER A 100 14.27 24.28 14.62
CA SER A 100 13.16 24.68 15.48
C SER A 100 13.05 23.79 16.73
N VAL A 101 13.12 22.47 16.56
CA VAL A 101 13.08 21.50 17.67
C VAL A 101 14.27 21.69 18.62
N LEU A 102 15.48 21.88 18.08
CA LEU A 102 16.69 22.11 18.87
C LEU A 102 16.62 23.40 19.70
N VAL A 103 16.17 24.51 19.10
CA VAL A 103 16.01 25.79 19.80
C VAL A 103 14.96 25.67 20.93
N LEU A 104 13.86 24.98 20.69
CA LEU A 104 12.83 24.74 21.71
C LEU A 104 13.34 23.84 22.85
N ALA A 105 14.13 22.81 22.55
CA ALA A 105 14.71 21.92 23.54
C ALA A 105 15.74 22.65 24.44
N ILE A 106 16.64 23.43 23.83
CA ILE A 106 17.64 24.23 24.55
C ILE A 106 16.97 25.36 25.34
N GLY A 107 15.95 25.99 24.76
CA GLY A 107 15.16 27.03 25.43
C GLY A 107 14.45 26.51 26.67
N ARG A 108 13.81 25.33 26.60
CA ARG A 108 13.20 24.68 27.76
C ARG A 108 14.19 24.30 28.85
N PHE A 109 15.43 23.95 28.47
CA PHE A 109 16.46 23.57 29.43
C PHE A 109 17.05 24.75 30.21
N ARG A 110 17.04 25.97 29.65
CA ARG A 110 17.57 27.18 30.32
C ARG A 110 16.62 27.86 31.30
N TYR A 111 15.35 27.47 31.34
CA TYR A 111 14.31 28.12 32.15
C TYR A 111 13.69 27.22 33.24
N ASN A 112 14.30 26.06 33.52
CA ASN A 112 14.00 25.23 34.69
C ASN A 112 15.15 25.28 35.70
#